data_AF-A0A961YJ58-F1
#
_entry.id   AF-A0A961YJ58-F1
#
_cell.length_a   1.000
_cell.length_b   1.000
_cell.length_c   1.000
_cell.angle_alpha   90.00
_cell.angle_beta   90.00
_cell.angle_gamma   90.00
#
_symmetry.space_group_name_H-M   'P 1'
#
loop_
_entity.id
_entity.type
_entity.pdbx_description
1 polymer ?
#
loop_
_entity_poly.entity_id
_entity_poly.type
_entity_poly.pdbx_seq_one_letter_code
_entity_poly.pdbx_strand_id
1 'polypeptide(L)'
;LQAEQEYSRHNFEYADTEMLKRHFEDAERECKALLDAGAPGPEANRAEHRLALPAYDQCIKASHAFNLLDARGVIAVTERQSYILRVRELAKACGAAWLATEGGGRVPDAA
;
A
#
# COMPACT_ATOMS: atom_id res chain seq x y z
N LEU A 1 -11.80 -14.30 23.38
CA LEU A 1 -10.40 -14.74 23.66
C LEU A 1 -9.57 -13.53 24.10
N GLN A 2 -8.43 -13.71 24.79
CA GLN A 2 -7.60 -12.59 25.30
C GLN A 2 -7.21 -11.60 24.19
N ALA A 3 -6.70 -12.11 23.06
CA ALA A 3 -6.28 -11.28 21.93
C ALA A 3 -7.40 -10.38 21.39
N GLU A 4 -8.63 -10.89 21.26
CA GLU A 4 -9.78 -10.10 20.78
C GLU A 4 -10.10 -8.93 21.71
N GLN A 5 -10.00 -9.13 23.04
CA GLN A 5 -10.23 -8.07 24.02
C GLN A 5 -9.14 -6.99 23.93
N GLU A 6 -7.88 -7.40 23.80
CA GLU A 6 -6.74 -6.49 23.68
C GLU A 6 -6.79 -5.68 22.37
N TYR A 7 -6.98 -6.35 21.23
CA TYR A 7 -7.07 -5.68 19.93
C TYR A 7 -8.31 -4.79 19.82
N SER A 8 -9.45 -5.19 20.39
CA SER A 8 -10.64 -4.32 20.39
C SER A 8 -10.39 -3.03 21.18
N ARG A 9 -9.85 -3.12 22.39
CA ARG A 9 -9.49 -1.92 23.18
C ARG A 9 -8.50 -1.05 22.41
N HIS A 10 -7.45 -1.65 21.85
CA HIS A 10 -6.48 -0.90 21.04
C HIS A 10 -7.17 -0.17 19.88
N ASN A 11 -7.88 -0.91 19.02
CA ASN A 11 -8.43 -0.39 17.77
C ASN A 11 -9.53 0.67 17.99
N PHE A 12 -10.35 0.53 19.03
CA PHE A 12 -11.47 1.43 19.28
C PHE A 12 -11.15 2.56 20.27
N GLU A 13 -10.21 2.39 21.19
CA GLU A 13 -9.99 3.33 22.30
C GLU A 13 -8.59 3.95 22.31
N TYR A 14 -7.53 3.14 22.11
CA TYR A 14 -6.16 3.56 22.43
C TYR A 14 -5.24 3.87 21.25
N ALA A 15 -5.57 3.42 20.03
CA ALA A 15 -4.68 3.63 18.88
C ALA A 15 -4.47 5.14 18.63
N ASP A 16 -3.20 5.55 18.54
CA ASP A 16 -2.80 6.94 18.28
C ASP A 16 -3.10 7.31 16.82
N THR A 17 -4.11 8.14 16.64
CA THR A 17 -4.63 8.52 15.33
C THR A 17 -3.70 9.44 14.56
N GLU A 18 -2.92 10.29 15.24
CA GLU A 18 -1.96 11.17 14.59
C GLU A 18 -0.77 10.37 14.06
N MET A 19 -0.30 9.39 14.84
CA MET A 19 0.71 8.44 14.39
C MET A 19 0.21 7.60 13.20
N LEU A 20 -1.01 7.06 13.28
CA LEU A 20 -1.59 6.26 12.21
C LEU A 20 -1.77 7.06 10.91
N LYS A 21 -2.15 8.33 11.00
CA LYS A 21 -2.25 9.22 9.84
C LYS A 21 -0.89 9.43 9.17
N ARG A 22 0.15 9.72 9.96
CA ARG A 22 1.53 9.81 9.43
C ARG A 22 1.99 8.51 8.80
N HIS A 23 1.74 7.37 9.44
CA HIS A 23 2.08 6.05 8.88
C HIS A 23 1.35 5.77 7.56
N PHE A 24 0.09 6.17 7.43
CA PHE A 24 -0.63 6.07 6.16
C PHE A 24 0.06 6.89 5.06
N GLU A 25 0.36 8.16 5.35
CA GLU A 25 0.98 9.10 4.40
C GLU A 25 2.40 8.65 4.00
N ASP A 26 3.17 8.14 4.95
CA ASP A 26 4.52 7.62 4.71
C ASP A 26 4.50 6.35 3.87
N ALA A 27 3.61 5.40 4.20
CA ALA A 27 3.45 4.17 3.42
C ALA A 27 2.94 4.45 2.00
N GLU A 28 1.99 5.37 1.82
CA GLU A 28 1.52 5.77 0.49
C GLU A 28 2.66 6.38 -0.34
N ARG A 29 3.43 7.30 0.25
CA ARG A 29 4.54 7.98 -0.42
C ARG A 29 5.64 6.99 -0.81
N GLU A 30 6.04 6.12 0.10
CA GLU A 30 7.04 5.09 -0.15
C GLU A 30 6.57 4.09 -1.22
N CYS A 31 5.30 3.66 -1.17
CA CYS A 31 4.72 2.80 -2.20
C CYS A 31 4.88 3.41 -3.60
N LYS A 32 4.54 4.70 -3.75
CA LYS A 32 4.68 5.43 -5.02
C LYS A 32 6.14 5.55 -5.44
N ALA A 33 7.02 5.91 -4.51
CA ALA A 33 8.45 6.04 -4.79
C ALA A 33 9.09 4.71 -5.26
N LEU A 34 8.69 3.59 -4.67
CA LEU A 34 9.16 2.25 -5.07
C LEU A 34 8.60 1.81 -6.43
N LEU A 35 7.36 2.17 -6.75
CA LEU A 35 6.78 1.95 -8.07
C LEU A 35 7.55 2.74 -9.14
N ASP A 36 7.85 4.00 -8.87
CA ASP A 36 8.59 4.86 -9.80
C ASP A 36 10.04 4.39 -9.96
N ALA A 37 10.73 4.09 -8.84
CA ALA A 37 12.11 3.61 -8.86
C ALA A 37 12.26 2.20 -9.45
N GLY A 38 11.21 1.38 -9.34
CA GLY A 38 11.18 0.03 -9.85
C GLY A 38 10.85 -0.04 -11.34
N ALA A 39 10.28 1.03 -11.91
CA ALA A 39 9.91 1.07 -13.32
C ALA A 39 11.15 1.03 -14.24
N PRO A 40 11.04 0.38 -15.41
CA PRO A 40 12.12 0.40 -16.39
C PRO A 40 12.34 1.82 -16.91
N GLY A 41 13.59 2.26 -16.92
CA GLY A 41 13.97 3.54 -17.52
C GLY A 41 13.79 3.54 -19.04
N PRO A 42 13.73 4.73 -19.69
CA PRO A 42 13.52 4.86 -21.12
C PRO A 42 14.61 4.21 -21.98
N GLU A 43 15.83 4.06 -21.43
CA GLU A 43 16.97 3.42 -22.08
C GLU A 43 17.22 1.98 -21.56
N ALA A 44 16.33 1.44 -20.73
CA ALA A 44 16.53 0.13 -20.15
C ALA A 44 16.33 -0.97 -21.21
N ASN A 45 17.35 -1.80 -21.42
CA ASN A 45 17.28 -2.99 -22.27
C ASN A 45 16.30 -4.06 -21.76
N ARG A 46 15.65 -3.85 -20.61
CA ARG A 46 14.67 -4.75 -20.01
C ARG A 46 13.51 -3.91 -19.51
N ALA A 47 12.28 -4.22 -19.93
CA ALA A 47 11.10 -3.53 -19.44
C ALA A 47 10.53 -4.12 -18.13
N GLU A 48 11.35 -4.88 -17.38
CA GLU A 48 10.94 -5.51 -16.12
C GLU A 48 10.86 -4.49 -14.97
N HIS A 49 9.83 -4.61 -14.14
CA HIS A 49 9.72 -3.85 -12.89
C HIS A 49 10.49 -4.54 -11.76
N ARG A 50 11.32 -3.81 -11.00
CA ARG A 50 12.25 -4.43 -10.03
C ARG A 50 11.85 -4.34 -8.57
N LEU A 51 10.82 -3.55 -8.24
CA LEU A 51 10.42 -3.26 -6.85
C LEU A 51 8.92 -3.48 -6.59
N ALA A 52 8.26 -4.36 -7.35
CA ALA A 52 6.80 -4.53 -7.27
C ALA A 52 6.35 -5.08 -5.90
N LEU A 53 7.07 -6.07 -5.36
CA LEU A 53 6.75 -6.67 -4.06
C LEU A 53 7.01 -5.70 -2.89
N PRO A 54 8.16 -5.01 -2.79
CA PRO A 54 8.35 -3.98 -1.77
C PRO A 54 7.31 -2.85 -1.83
N ALA A 55 6.90 -2.42 -3.02
CA ALA A 55 5.81 -1.45 -3.17
C ALA A 55 4.49 -2.00 -2.61
N TYR A 56 4.17 -3.27 -2.88
CA TYR A 56 2.96 -3.91 -2.37
C TYR A 56 2.94 -4.03 -0.84
N ASP A 57 4.08 -4.28 -0.19
CA ASP A 57 4.17 -4.26 1.28
C ASP A 57 3.76 -2.90 1.87
N GLN A 58 4.13 -1.80 1.20
CA GLN A 58 3.73 -0.46 1.61
C GLN A 58 2.24 -0.20 1.36
N CYS A 59 1.68 -0.71 0.25
CA CYS A 59 0.24 -0.70 0.03
C CYS A 59 -0.54 -1.41 1.16
N ILE A 60 -0.04 -2.57 1.63
CA ILE A 60 -0.66 -3.30 2.76
C ILE A 60 -0.58 -2.47 4.05
N LYS A 61 0.56 -1.85 4.34
CA LYS A 61 0.73 -0.97 5.51
C LYS A 61 -0.24 0.21 5.48
N ALA A 62 -0.39 0.88 4.33
CA ALA A 62 -1.34 1.97 4.16
C ALA A 62 -2.79 1.48 4.40
N SER A 63 -3.17 0.34 3.82
CA SER A 63 -4.49 -0.28 4.03
C SER A 63 -4.75 -0.58 5.51
N HIS A 64 -3.77 -1.13 6.22
CA HIS A 64 -3.90 -1.43 7.64
C HIS A 64 -4.03 -0.17 8.51
N ALA A 65 -3.20 0.85 8.27
CA ALA A 65 -3.29 2.12 8.98
C ALA A 65 -4.67 2.79 8.78
N PHE A 66 -5.20 2.74 7.55
CA PHE A 66 -6.56 3.20 7.27
C PHE A 66 -7.62 2.44 8.07
N ASN A 67 -7.55 1.10 8.13
CA ASN A 67 -8.52 0.31 8.89
C ASN A 67 -8.53 0.68 10.39
N LEU A 68 -7.35 0.95 10.97
CA LEU A 68 -7.26 1.40 12.36
C LEU A 68 -7.82 2.81 12.56
N LEU A 69 -7.58 3.74 11.62
CA LEU A 69 -8.19 5.07 11.63
C LEU A 69 -9.73 5.01 11.51
N ASP A 70 -10.25 4.15 10.63
CA ASP A 70 -11.68 3.90 10.46
C ASP A 70 -12.29 3.30 11.74
N ALA A 71 -11.61 2.32 12.36
CA ALA A 71 -12.04 1.75 13.64
C ALA A 71 -12.04 2.77 14.79
N ARG A 72 -11.07 3.69 14.83
CA ARG A 72 -11.05 4.79 15.81
C ARG A 72 -12.16 5.82 15.59
N GLY A 73 -12.87 5.77 14.45
CA GLY A 73 -13.99 6.65 14.15
C GLY A 73 -13.58 8.10 13.89
N VAL A 74 -12.31 8.35 13.58
CA VAL A 74 -11.78 9.72 13.33
C VAL A 74 -11.86 10.14 11.86
N ILE A 75 -12.26 9.23 10.98
CA ILE A 75 -12.40 9.50 9.54
C ILE A 75 -13.87 9.82 9.22
N ALA A 76 -14.14 11.01 8.68
CA ALA A 76 -15.48 11.35 8.22
C ALA A 76 -15.90 10.51 7.01
N VAL A 77 -17.21 10.37 6.76
CA VAL A 77 -17.73 9.57 5.63
C VAL A 77 -17.15 9.99 4.27
N THR A 78 -17.01 11.30 4.04
CA THR A 78 -16.42 11.85 2.81
C THR A 78 -14.92 11.57 2.73
N GLU A 79 -14.20 11.64 3.85
CA GLU A 79 -12.78 11.30 3.92
C GLU A 79 -12.54 9.80 3.70
N ARG A 80 -13.41 8.95 4.23
CA ARG A 80 -13.34 7.49 4.06
C ARG A 80 -13.30 7.09 2.60
N GLN A 81 -14.12 7.70 1.76
CA GLN A 81 -14.12 7.45 0.31
C GLN A 81 -12.77 7.82 -0.33
N SER A 82 -12.14 8.91 0.12
CA SER A 82 -10.81 9.33 -0.35
C SER A 82 -9.73 8.32 0.03
N TYR A 83 -9.69 7.86 1.29
CA TYR A 83 -8.74 6.83 1.72
C TYR A 83 -8.90 5.52 0.95
N ILE A 84 -10.15 5.06 0.76
CA ILE A 84 -10.43 3.84 -0.02
C ILE A 84 -9.92 3.99 -1.46
N LEU A 85 -10.16 5.14 -2.10
CA LEU A 85 -9.68 5.39 -3.46
C LEU A 85 -8.15 5.38 -3.52
N ARG A 86 -7.46 6.03 -2.56
CA ARG A 86 -5.99 6.07 -2.50
C ARG A 86 -5.40 4.66 -2.38
N VAL A 87 -5.89 3.84 -1.44
CA VAL A 87 -5.44 2.45 -1.27
C VAL A 87 -5.73 1.62 -2.53
N ARG A 88 -6.90 1.81 -3.16
CA ARG A 88 -7.25 1.12 -4.40
C ARG A 88 -6.29 1.46 -5.54
N GLU A 89 -5.91 2.72 -5.70
CA GLU A 89 -4.96 3.13 -6.74
C GLU A 89 -3.55 2.59 -6.48
N LEU A 90 -3.09 2.55 -5.22
CA LEU A 90 -1.84 1.86 -4.87
C LEU A 90 -1.89 0.37 -5.25
N ALA A 91 -2.95 -0.33 -4.85
CA ALA A 91 -3.10 -1.76 -5.13
C ALA A 91 -3.13 -2.06 -6.64
N LYS A 92 -3.84 -1.24 -7.43
CA LYS A 92 -3.87 -1.33 -8.89
C LYS A 92 -2.48 -1.12 -9.49
N ALA A 93 -1.75 -0.10 -9.04
CA ALA A 93 -0.41 0.20 -9.53
C ALA A 93 0.58 -0.93 -9.19
N CYS A 94 0.53 -1.46 -7.97
CA CYS A 94 1.32 -2.64 -7.57
C CYS A 94 0.98 -3.88 -8.42
N GLY A 95 -0.30 -4.10 -8.72
CA GLY A 95 -0.72 -5.19 -9.61
C GLY A 95 -0.19 -5.02 -11.03
N ALA A 96 -0.25 -3.81 -11.58
CA ALA A 96 0.31 -3.50 -12.90
C ALA A 96 1.85 -3.69 -12.91
N ALA A 97 2.53 -3.23 -11.87
CA ALA A 97 3.96 -3.46 -11.69
C ALA A 97 4.31 -4.94 -11.59
N TRP A 98 3.50 -5.73 -10.86
CA TRP A 98 3.69 -7.17 -10.73
C TRP A 98 3.61 -7.89 -12.07
N LEU A 99 2.64 -7.54 -12.93
CA LEU A 99 2.53 -8.11 -14.28
C LEU A 99 3.76 -7.84 -15.17
N ALA A 100 4.55 -6.82 -14.83
CA ALA A 100 5.82 -6.53 -15.49
C ALA A 100 7.03 -7.26 -14.85
N THR A 101 6.82 -8.22 -13.96
CA THR A 101 7.87 -9.08 -13.37
C THR A 101 7.79 -10.50 -13.91
N GLU A 102 8.88 -11.28 -13.82
CA GLU A 102 8.87 -12.70 -14.15
C GLU A 102 7.79 -13.47 -13.35
N GLY A 103 7.68 -13.20 -12.04
CA GLY A 103 6.67 -13.83 -11.18
C GLY A 103 5.23 -13.48 -11.55
N GLY A 104 5.01 -12.33 -12.19
CA GLY A 104 3.71 -11.92 -12.74
C GLY A 104 3.42 -12.46 -14.15
N GLY A 105 4.29 -13.32 -14.69
CA GLY A 105 4.11 -13.94 -15.99
C GLY A 105 4.73 -13.17 -17.15
N ARG A 106 5.56 -12.15 -16.89
CA ARG A 106 6.36 -11.52 -17.95
C ARG A 106 7.39 -12.53 -18.45
N VAL A 107 7.30 -12.88 -19.73
CA VAL A 107 8.34 -13.67 -20.40
C VAL A 107 9.38 -12.68 -20.98
N PRO A 108 10.70 -12.86 -20.73
CA PRO A 108 11.73 -12.08 -21.40
C PRO A 108 11.61 -12.25 -22.92
N ASP A 109 11.83 -11.17 -23.69
CA ASP A 109 11.97 -11.29 -25.13
C ASP A 109 13.11 -12.29 -25.42
N ALA A 110 12.82 -13.31 -26.22
CA ALA A 110 13.80 -14.33 -26.58
C ALA A 110 15.03 -13.64 -27.20
N ALA A 111 16.20 -13.87 -26.61
CA ALA A 111 17.48 -13.35 -27.07
C ALA A 111 17.89 -13.93 -28.43
#